data_AF-A0A661B3T6-F1
#
_entry.id   AF-A0A661B3T6-F1
#
_cell.length_a   1.000
_cell.length_b   1.000
_cell.length_c   1.000
_cell.angle_alpha   90.00
_cell.angle_beta   90.00
_cell.angle_gamma   90.00
#
_symmetry.space_group_name_H-M   'P 1'
#
loop_
_entity.id
_entity.type
_entity.pdbx_description
1 polymer ?
#
loop_
_entity_poly.entity_id
_entity_poly.type
_entity_poly.pdbx_seq_one_letter_code
_entity_poly.pdbx_strand_id
1 'polypeptide(L)' 'MIFAVIIAIATALSAGQLTVELSFSTGQVNMVNVDGYWTVRIDGGYLWGEPGQPELPAVPINVLLPPGKKA' A
#
# COMPACT_ATOMS: atom_id res chain seq x y z
N MET A 1 7.59 -43.65 19.30
CA MET A 1 7.06 -43.09 18.03
C MET A 1 6.11 -41.91 18.23
N ILE A 2 5.24 -41.90 19.25
CA ILE A 2 4.31 -40.79 19.53
C ILE A 2 5.02 -39.45 19.88
N PHE A 3 6.16 -39.49 20.58
CA PHE A 3 6.91 -38.28 20.97
C PHE A 3 7.48 -37.48 19.79
N ALA A 4 7.78 -38.12 18.66
CA ALA A 4 8.33 -37.44 17.47
C ALA A 4 7.27 -36.60 16.72
N VAL A 5 6.00 -36.99 16.81
CA VAL A 5 4.88 -36.32 16.14
C VAL A 5 4.54 -34.99 16.82
N ILE A 6 4.66 -34.93 18.15
CA ILE A 6 4.35 -33.71 18.93
C ILE A 6 5.35 -32.59 18.63
N ILE A 7 6.63 -32.93 18.44
CA ILE A 7 7.69 -31.95 18.11
C ILE A 7 7.51 -31.40 16.70
N ALA A 8 7.01 -32.21 15.75
CA ALA A 8 6.76 -31.77 14.38
C ALA A 8 5.57 -30.80 14.26
N ILE A 9 4.58 -30.88 15.15
CA ILE A 9 3.42 -29.97 15.16
C ILE A 9 3.79 -28.61 15.76
N ALA A 10 4.73 -28.57 16.71
CA ALA A 10 5.16 -27.33 17.36
C ALA A 10 5.94 -26.38 16.42
N THR A 11 6.62 -26.89 15.39
CA THR A 11 7.39 -26.08 14.42
C THR A 11 6.55 -25.48 13.30
N ALA A 12 5.29 -25.91 13.13
CA ALA A 12 4.39 -25.42 12.09
C ALA A 12 3.71 -24.07 12.44
N LEU A 13 3.77 -23.63 13.70
CA LEU A 13 3.05 -22.43 14.16
C LEU A 13 3.81 -21.11 14.00
N SER A 14 5.08 -21.11 13.60
CA SER A 14 5.91 -19.90 13.51
C SER A 14 5.91 -19.24 12.12
N ALA A 15 4.82 -19.41 11.34
CA ALA A 15 4.54 -18.55 10.19
C ALA A 15 4.04 -17.19 10.68
N GLY A 16 4.93 -16.39 11.27
CA GLY A 16 4.64 -15.01 11.68
C GLY A 16 4.19 -14.19 10.48
N GLN A 17 2.91 -13.81 10.46
CA GLN A 17 2.37 -12.87 9.50
C GLN A 17 2.95 -11.49 9.82
N LEU A 18 3.76 -10.94 8.92
CA LEU A 18 4.26 -9.58 9.05
C LEU A 18 3.13 -8.62 8.67
N THR A 19 2.45 -8.08 9.66
CA THR A 19 1.45 -7.02 9.46
C THR A 19 2.16 -5.66 9.49
N VAL A 20 2.05 -4.89 8.40
CA VAL A 20 2.50 -3.49 8.36
C VAL A 20 1.26 -2.61 8.48
N GLU A 21 1.16 -1.88 9.59
CA GLU A 21 0.11 -0.87 9.76
C GLU A 21 0.50 0.39 9.00
N LEU A 22 -0.26 0.72 7.95
CA LEU A 22 -0.12 1.94 7.18
C LEU A 22 -1.20 2.93 7.61
N SER A 23 -0.79 4.07 8.14
CA SER A 23 -1.67 5.22 8.35
C SER A 23 -1.25 6.32 7.40
N PHE A 24 -2.20 6.81 6.61
CA PHE A 24 -1.98 7.94 5.72
C PHE A 24 -2.83 9.12 6.15
N SER A 25 -2.23 10.30 6.10
CA SER A 25 -2.93 11.57 6.24
C SER A 25 -2.73 12.33 4.94
N THR A 26 -3.82 12.82 4.38
CA THR A 26 -3.75 13.66 3.19
C THR A 26 -3.05 14.97 3.58
N GLY A 27 -1.97 15.30 2.87
CA GLY A 27 -1.32 16.61 2.99
C GLY A 27 -2.23 17.73 2.52
N GLN A 28 -1.66 18.91 2.26
CA GLN A 28 -2.43 20.02 1.73
C GLN A 28 -3.03 19.64 0.36
N VAL A 29 -4.35 19.75 0.26
CA VAL A 29 -5.11 19.53 -0.97
C VAL A 29 -5.34 20.88 -1.63
N ASN A 30 -4.89 21.02 -2.86
CA ASN A 30 -5.01 22.24 -3.64
C ASN A 30 -5.89 21.98 -4.86
N MET A 31 -6.79 22.91 -5.18
CA MET A 31 -7.53 22.90 -6.44
C MET A 31 -6.90 23.92 -7.38
N VAL A 32 -6.54 23.46 -8.58
CA VAL A 32 -5.97 24.30 -9.63
C VAL A 32 -6.87 24.23 -10.86
N ASN A 33 -6.99 25.34 -11.58
CA ASN A 33 -7.69 25.34 -12.86
C ASN A 33 -6.66 25.08 -13.97
N VAL A 34 -6.89 24.02 -14.75
CA VAL A 34 -6.06 23.63 -15.89
C VAL A 34 -6.99 23.48 -17.09
N ASP A 35 -6.74 24.26 -18.15
CA ASP A 35 -7.51 24.21 -19.40
C ASP A 35 -9.04 24.33 -19.20
N GLY A 36 -9.46 25.10 -18.20
CA GLY A 36 -10.88 25.32 -17.86
C GLY A 36 -11.49 24.28 -16.91
N TYR A 37 -10.75 23.23 -16.55
CA TYR A 37 -11.17 22.19 -15.62
C TYR A 37 -10.54 22.38 -14.25
N TRP A 38 -11.30 22.05 -13.19
CA TRP A 38 -10.75 21.99 -11.84
C TRP A 38 -10.05 20.65 -11.61
N THR A 39 -8.76 20.71 -11.32
CA THR A 39 -7.92 19.56 -11.00
C THR A 39 -7.55 19.60 -9.53
N VAL A 40 -7.72 18.47 -8.85
CA VAL A 40 -7.32 18.29 -7.45
C VAL A 40 -5.88 17.80 -7.41
N ARG A 41 -5.02 18.49 -6.64
CA ARG A 41 -3.62 18.14 -6.43
C ARG A 41 -3.34 17.93 -4.94
N ILE A 42 -2.48 16.97 -4.65
CA ILE A 42 -1.95 16.71 -3.31
C ILE A 42 -0.43 16.91 -3.38
N ASP A 43 0.14 17.60 -2.40
CA ASP A 43 1.59 17.83 -2.34
C ASP A 43 2.34 16.49 -2.29
N GLY A 44 3.33 16.33 -3.18
CA GLY A 44 4.09 15.09 -3.33
C GLY A 44 3.34 13.96 -4.06
N GLY A 45 2.09 14.19 -4.48
CA GLY A 45 1.32 13.27 -5.30
C GLY A 45 1.50 13.53 -6.80
N TYR A 46 1.20 12.52 -7.60
CA TYR A 46 1.08 12.62 -9.06
C TYR A 46 -0.38 12.52 -9.49
N LEU A 47 -0.68 12.96 -10.71
CA LEU A 47 -2.01 12.80 -11.30
C LEU A 47 -2.08 11.47 -12.04
N TRP A 48 -3.14 10.72 -11.78
CA TRP A 48 -3.39 9.41 -12.36
C TRP A 48 -4.78 9.38 -13.00
N GLY A 49 -4.84 8.92 -14.23
CA GLY A 49 -6.08 8.79 -14.97
C GLY A 49 -5.81 8.25 -16.36
N GLU A 50 -6.83 7.66 -16.97
CA GLU A 50 -6.79 7.29 -18.39
C GLU A 50 -7.24 8.46 -19.26
N PRO A 51 -6.77 8.57 -20.51
CA PRO A 51 -7.25 9.60 -21.43
C PRO A 51 -8.78 9.59 -21.55
N GLY A 52 -9.41 10.73 -21.31
CA GLY A 52 -10.87 10.89 -21.33
C GLY A 52 -11.56 10.65 -19.99
N GLN A 53 -10.83 10.23 -18.95
CA GLN A 53 -11.35 10.15 -17.58
C GLN A 53 -10.81 11.31 -16.73
N PRO A 54 -11.53 11.71 -15.67
CA PRO A 54 -11.00 12.67 -14.71
C PRO A 54 -9.71 12.17 -14.07
N GLU A 55 -8.69 13.03 -14.04
CA GLU A 55 -7.44 12.76 -13.34
C GLU A 55 -7.65 12.86 -11.82
N LEU A 56 -7.12 11.88 -11.08
CA LEU A 56 -7.15 11.83 -9.62
C LEU A 56 -5.73 11.94 -9.05
N PRO A 57 -5.53 12.64 -7.93
CA PRO A 57 -4.23 12.68 -7.27
C PRO A 57 -3.95 11.35 -6.55
N ALA A 58 -2.73 10.85 -6.71
CA ALA A 58 -2.25 9.62 -6.09
C ALA A 58 -0.88 9.84 -5.42
N VAL A 59 -0.68 9.23 -4.24
CA VAL A 59 0.60 9.26 -3.50
C VAL A 59 1.09 7.82 -3.34
N PRO A 60 2.22 7.44 -3.94
CA PRO A 60 2.72 6.07 -3.85
C PRO A 60 3.39 5.84 -2.50
N ILE A 61 3.16 4.68 -1.90
CA ILE A 61 3.80 4.25 -0.65
C ILE A 61 4.70 3.07 -0.95
N ASN A 62 5.97 3.19 -0.59
CA ASN A 62 6.94 2.09 -0.73
C ASN A 62 7.02 1.31 0.57
N VAL A 63 6.80 0.00 0.51
CA VAL A 63 6.89 -0.90 1.66
C VAL A 63 7.96 -1.96 1.38
N LEU A 64 8.83 -2.18 2.35
CA LEU A 64 9.83 -3.24 2.28
C LEU A 64 9.18 -4.59 2.60
N LEU A 65 9.17 -5.49 1.62
CA LEU A 65 8.68 -6.85 1.79
C LEU A 65 9.84 -7.80 2.13
N PRO A 66 9.64 -8.77 3.05
CA PRO A 66 10.60 -9.84 3.26
C PRO A 66 10.84 -10.63 1.96
N PRO A 67 12.03 -11.20 1.76
CA PRO A 67 12.32 -12.02 0.59
C PRO A 67 11.29 -13.14 0.39
N GLY A 68 10.77 -13.26 -0.83
CA GLY A 68 9.80 -14.30 -1.20
C GLY A 68 8.36 -14.05 -0.74
N LYS A 69 8.05 -12.90 -0.12
CA LYS A 69 6.68 -12.51 0.23
C LYS A 69 6.10 -11.58 -0.83
N LYS A 70 4.82 -11.79 -1.18
CA LYS A 70 4.02 -10.87 -1.99
C LYS A 70 3.17 -10.02 -1.05
N ALA A 71 3.07 -8.72 -1.34
CA ALA A 71 2.06 -7.85 -0.75
C ALA A 71 0.66 -8.25 -1.23
#